data_AF-A0A8R7QEH5-F1
#
_entry.id   AF-A0A8R7QEH5-F1
#
_cell.length_a   1.000
_cell.length_b   1.000
_cell.length_c   1.000
_cell.angle_alpha   90.00
_cell.angle_beta   90.00
_cell.angle_gamma   90.00
#
_symmetry.space_group_name_H-M   'P 1'
#
loop_
_entity.id
_entity.type
_entity.pdbx_description
1 polymer ?
#
loop_
_entity_poly.entity_id
_entity_poly.type
_entity_poly.pdbx_seq_one_letter_code
_entity_poly.pdbx_strand_id
1 'polypeptide(L)'
;MSFAGVSVVDGAKRCTCDTSAVYAGADSGYHLLMVRDYSRTKLQLPTGESATTGLFTVGEYDWYIEYYPNGENPNCRDFVSLYVTRHTLYDCEGEEDVEAKFSFSLVDQLEKHKPVYIHGTNKTCTFSSSAPSWGSDRFVRQDALERSAHLKGDCLTIRCDIMVVCKDHKIEDAAGAISDINQHFAHLLQNKVGADVTFEVGGETFAAHRCVLAARSKVFMAQLFGPMKEGATTSSVIQIKDMEAKVFRALLSFIYTDSLPAMEKDSMEDEMSEVMDEGREEAAEFEMWLQWLEDLFVAADRYDLQMLKLICEKQLSEHISVSSVTSTLALAEKHHCCGLKEACLKFIQVQSPSCLQTVMATSGWDHIAVTYPWVVKEFIAKLASNQRK
;
A
#
# COMPACT_ATOMS: atom_id res chain seq x y z
N MET A 1 -1.58 9.29 -1.82
CA MET A 1 -2.20 10.13 -0.79
C MET A 1 -3.40 10.83 -1.39
N SER A 2 -4.53 10.68 -0.74
CA SER A 2 -5.81 11.26 -1.16
C SER A 2 -5.88 12.75 -0.81
N PHE A 3 -6.56 13.55 -1.62
CA PHE A 3 -6.77 14.96 -1.28
C PHE A 3 -7.80 15.08 -0.15
N ALA A 4 -7.40 15.65 0.99
CA ALA A 4 -8.24 15.79 2.18
C ALA A 4 -8.92 17.15 2.28
N GLY A 5 -8.38 18.19 1.62
CA GLY A 5 -9.01 19.50 1.56
C GLY A 5 -8.04 20.68 1.37
N VAL A 6 -8.62 21.88 1.37
CA VAL A 6 -7.88 23.15 1.35
C VAL A 6 -8.45 24.09 2.40
N SER A 7 -7.60 24.82 3.09
CA SER A 7 -7.98 25.88 4.03
C SER A 7 -7.26 27.16 3.68
N VAL A 8 -7.99 28.28 3.71
CA VAL A 8 -7.45 29.61 3.40
C VAL A 8 -7.37 30.43 4.69
N VAL A 9 -6.16 30.84 5.07
CA VAL A 9 -5.91 31.79 6.16
C VAL A 9 -5.72 33.17 5.55
N ASP A 10 -6.55 34.13 5.94
CA ASP A 10 -6.54 35.50 5.40
C ASP A 10 -6.48 36.54 6.54
N GLY A 11 -5.61 36.35 7.54
CA GLY A 11 -5.42 37.30 8.65
C GLY A 11 -6.56 37.36 9.70
N ALA A 12 -7.40 36.33 9.79
CA ALA A 12 -8.36 36.16 10.90
C ALA A 12 -7.91 34.99 11.80
N LYS A 13 -8.19 35.06 13.11
CA LYS A 13 -7.87 33.98 14.09
C LYS A 13 -8.53 32.64 13.78
N ARG A 14 -9.56 32.62 12.92
CA ARG A 14 -10.24 31.41 12.41
C ARG A 14 -10.50 31.53 10.92
N CYS A 15 -10.16 30.48 10.17
CA CYS A 15 -10.54 30.35 8.76
C CYS A 15 -12.07 30.31 8.60
N THR A 16 -12.59 31.03 7.60
CA THR A 16 -13.92 30.76 7.05
C THR A 16 -13.81 29.57 6.11
N CYS A 17 -14.35 28.42 6.49
CA CYS A 17 -14.31 27.20 5.68
C CYS A 17 -15.53 27.16 4.74
N ASP A 18 -15.30 27.31 3.44
CA ASP A 18 -16.22 26.87 2.38
C ASP A 18 -15.70 25.54 1.80
N THR A 19 -15.68 24.47 2.61
CA THR A 19 -15.60 23.11 2.05
C THR A 19 -16.02 22.08 3.08
N SER A 20 -17.13 21.40 2.78
CA SER A 20 -17.57 20.18 3.45
C SER A 20 -16.44 19.15 3.51
N ALA A 21 -16.25 18.53 4.68
CA ALA A 21 -15.32 17.43 4.92
C ALA A 21 -15.29 16.45 3.73
N VAL A 22 -14.16 16.39 3.02
CA VAL A 22 -13.95 15.40 1.96
C VAL A 22 -13.43 14.14 2.62
N TYR A 23 -14.30 13.14 2.73
CA TYR A 23 -13.94 11.83 3.26
C TYR A 23 -12.92 11.16 2.33
N ALA A 24 -11.65 11.23 2.69
CA ALA A 24 -10.66 10.30 2.20
C ALA A 24 -10.80 9.03 3.05
N GLY A 25 -11.56 8.05 2.58
CA GLY A 25 -11.62 6.71 3.19
C GLY A 25 -10.32 5.91 3.05
N ALA A 26 -9.18 6.58 3.16
CA ALA A 26 -7.83 6.05 2.98
C ALA A 26 -6.96 6.49 4.16
N ASP A 27 -6.11 5.59 4.65
CA ASP A 27 -5.20 5.82 5.78
C ASP A 27 -4.09 6.85 5.50
N SER A 28 -4.09 7.45 4.31
CA SER A 28 -3.17 8.52 3.95
C SER A 28 -3.82 9.60 3.07
N GLY A 29 -3.54 10.86 3.41
CA GLY A 29 -4.10 12.03 2.75
C GLY A 29 -3.18 13.23 2.77
N TYR A 30 -3.57 14.30 2.08
CA TYR A 30 -2.87 15.58 2.14
C TYR A 30 -3.84 16.76 2.16
N HIS A 31 -3.53 17.77 2.97
CA HIS A 31 -4.28 19.00 3.13
C HIS A 31 -3.45 20.21 2.70
N LEU A 32 -4.08 21.17 2.03
CA LEU A 32 -3.42 22.40 1.58
C LEU A 32 -3.82 23.58 2.47
N LEU A 33 -2.84 24.20 3.12
CA LEU A 33 -3.00 25.48 3.80
C LEU A 33 -2.53 26.60 2.87
N MET A 34 -3.46 27.41 2.40
CA MET A 34 -3.18 28.62 1.63
C MET A 34 -3.19 29.83 2.56
N VAL A 35 -2.03 30.44 2.78
CA VAL A 35 -1.89 31.70 3.52
C VAL A 35 -1.94 32.85 2.52
N ARG A 36 -2.94 33.71 2.66
CA ARG A 36 -3.07 34.99 1.96
C ARG A 36 -2.67 36.12 2.90
N ASP A 37 -2.12 37.18 2.32
CA ASP A 37 -1.58 38.33 3.05
C ASP A 37 -0.63 37.91 4.18
N TYR A 38 0.39 37.11 3.85
CA TYR A 38 1.39 36.59 4.79
C TYR A 38 1.95 37.70 5.69
N SER A 39 2.30 38.85 5.10
CA SER A 39 2.79 40.02 5.85
C SER A 39 1.80 40.50 6.91
N ARG A 40 0.49 40.44 6.63
CA ARG A 40 -0.58 40.79 7.57
C ARG A 40 -0.71 39.76 8.68
N THR A 41 -0.58 38.47 8.36
CA THR A 41 -0.61 37.40 9.38
C THR A 41 0.50 37.57 10.42
N LYS A 42 1.71 37.99 10.01
CA LYS A 42 2.80 38.32 10.92
C LYS A 42 2.50 39.51 11.84
N LEU A 43 1.72 40.48 11.39
CA LEU A 43 1.37 41.65 12.21
C LEU A 43 0.29 41.31 13.24
N GLN A 44 -0.62 40.41 12.90
CA GLN A 44 -1.80 40.11 13.71
C GLN A 44 -1.59 38.96 14.70
N LEU A 45 -0.68 38.03 14.40
CA LEU A 45 -0.41 36.85 15.22
C LEU A 45 1.00 36.99 15.82
N PRO A 46 1.16 37.55 17.03
CA PRO A 46 2.47 37.62 17.69
C PRO A 46 3.02 36.22 17.99
N THR A 47 4.29 36.15 18.40
CA THR A 47 4.92 34.88 18.83
C THR A 47 4.05 34.17 19.86
N GLY A 48 3.74 32.88 19.62
CA GLY A 48 2.84 32.07 20.43
C GLY A 48 1.36 32.15 20.07
N GLU A 49 0.96 33.00 19.12
CA GLU A 49 -0.39 32.94 18.53
C GLU A 49 -0.38 32.26 17.16
N SER A 50 -1.40 31.42 16.91
CA SER A 50 -1.59 30.72 15.65
C SER A 50 -2.91 31.06 14.97
N ALA A 51 -2.94 30.81 13.65
CA ALA A 51 -4.17 30.57 12.92
C ALA A 51 -4.36 29.06 12.74
N THR A 52 -5.60 28.59 12.82
CA THR A 52 -5.94 27.17 12.60
C THR A 52 -6.67 26.98 11.28
N THR A 53 -6.39 25.88 10.59
CA THR A 53 -7.20 25.45 9.43
C THR A 53 -8.61 25.04 9.83
N GLY A 54 -9.47 24.83 8.84
CA GLY A 54 -10.66 24.00 9.04
C GLY A 54 -10.27 22.56 9.36
N LEU A 55 -11.22 21.80 9.90
CA LEU A 55 -11.04 20.37 10.13
C LEU A 55 -10.96 19.63 8.79
N PHE A 56 -10.11 18.61 8.73
CA PHE A 56 -10.03 17.67 7.61
C PHE A 56 -9.86 16.25 8.16
N THR A 57 -10.44 15.27 7.46
CA THR A 57 -10.51 13.88 7.96
C THR A 57 -9.53 13.00 7.19
N VAL A 58 -8.66 12.26 7.91
CA VAL A 58 -7.78 11.22 7.36
C VAL A 58 -7.70 10.05 8.32
N GLY A 59 -7.86 8.82 7.82
CA GLY A 59 -7.84 7.60 8.63
C GLY A 59 -8.89 7.59 9.74
N GLU A 60 -10.10 8.05 9.45
CA GLU A 60 -11.23 8.18 10.40
C GLU A 60 -11.06 9.24 11.51
N TYR A 61 -9.91 9.93 11.58
CA TYR A 61 -9.67 10.99 12.55
C TYR A 61 -9.77 12.38 11.92
N ASP A 62 -10.27 13.34 12.70
CA ASP A 62 -10.31 14.75 12.34
C ASP A 62 -9.04 15.47 12.80
N TRP A 63 -8.48 16.25 11.89
CA TRP A 63 -7.21 16.95 12.05
C TRP A 63 -7.38 18.43 11.73
N TYR A 64 -6.53 19.27 12.32
CA TYR A 64 -6.32 20.64 11.86
C TYR A 64 -4.84 20.99 11.95
N ILE A 65 -4.43 22.03 11.22
CA ILE A 65 -3.07 22.54 11.23
C ILE A 65 -3.06 23.88 11.98
N GLU A 66 -2.09 24.03 12.88
CA GLU A 66 -1.77 25.28 13.55
C GLU A 66 -0.60 25.95 12.86
N TYR A 67 -0.81 27.18 12.42
CA TYR A 67 0.16 28.00 11.70
C TYR A 67 0.58 29.19 12.56
N TYR A 68 1.85 29.18 12.96
CA TYR A 68 2.47 30.25 13.75
C TYR A 68 3.41 31.06 12.84
N PRO A 69 3.00 32.22 12.32
CA PRO A 69 3.84 33.01 11.42
C PRO A 69 5.10 33.54 12.12
N ASN A 70 5.05 33.79 13.44
CA ASN A 70 6.14 34.35 14.25
C ASN A 70 6.66 33.38 15.33
N GLY A 71 6.64 32.09 15.04
CA GLY A 71 7.08 31.05 15.96
C GLY A 71 6.06 30.70 17.05
N GLU A 72 6.07 29.46 17.50
CA GLU A 72 5.24 28.97 18.62
C GLU A 72 5.73 29.51 19.98
N ASN A 73 7.02 29.75 20.14
CA ASN A 73 7.60 30.30 21.36
C ASN A 73 8.77 31.25 21.07
N PRO A 74 9.27 31.99 22.07
CA PRO A 74 10.34 32.97 21.87
C PRO A 74 11.63 32.41 21.26
N ASN A 75 11.90 31.11 21.40
CA ASN A 75 13.13 30.48 20.87
C ASN A 75 13.06 30.25 19.36
N CYS A 76 11.87 30.22 18.76
CA CYS A 76 11.62 30.04 17.34
C CYS A 76 10.98 31.25 16.65
N ARG A 77 11.04 32.44 17.27
CA ARG A 77 10.40 33.68 16.76
C ARG A 77 10.75 34.10 15.33
N ASP A 78 11.96 33.74 14.86
CA ASP A 78 12.46 34.07 13.52
C ASP A 78 12.07 33.02 12.46
N PHE A 79 11.25 32.04 12.87
CA PHE A 79 10.79 30.93 12.04
C PHE A 79 9.27 30.93 11.97
N VAL A 80 8.75 30.39 10.88
CA VAL A 80 7.39 29.88 10.82
C VAL A 80 7.37 28.52 11.52
N SER A 81 6.44 28.30 12.44
CA SER A 81 6.20 26.99 13.07
C SER A 81 4.87 26.41 12.57
N LEU A 82 4.83 25.09 12.43
CA LEU A 82 3.67 24.35 11.94
C LEU A 82 3.44 23.12 12.80
N TYR A 83 2.19 22.92 13.21
CA TYR A 83 1.77 21.72 13.93
C TYR A 83 0.54 21.14 13.28
N VAL A 84 0.45 19.81 13.28
CA VAL A 84 -0.78 19.10 13.02
C VAL A 84 -1.33 18.64 14.36
N THR A 85 -2.64 18.81 14.55
CA THR A 85 -3.30 18.56 15.83
C THR A 85 -4.54 17.71 15.59
N ARG A 86 -4.69 16.65 16.38
CA ARG A 86 -5.89 15.81 16.37
C ARG A 86 -7.02 16.57 17.06
N HIS A 87 -8.15 16.71 16.39
CA HIS A 87 -9.35 17.27 17.00
C HIS A 87 -10.10 16.18 17.78
N THR A 88 -10.35 16.43 19.06
CA THR A 88 -11.16 15.56 19.92
C THR A 88 -12.32 16.36 20.49
N LEU A 89 -13.52 15.77 20.49
CA LEU A 89 -14.72 16.37 21.07
C LEU A 89 -14.87 15.83 22.50
N TYR A 90 -14.69 16.70 23.50
CA TYR A 90 -14.95 16.54 24.95
C TYR A 90 -15.02 15.12 25.56
N ASP A 91 -14.07 14.83 26.45
CA ASP A 91 -14.16 13.89 27.59
C ASP A 91 -14.82 12.51 27.34
N CYS A 92 -14.43 11.83 26.28
CA CYS A 92 -14.64 10.39 26.18
C CYS A 92 -13.51 9.68 26.96
N GLU A 93 -13.80 9.24 28.18
CA GLU A 93 -12.93 8.31 28.91
C GLU A 93 -12.68 7.08 28.01
N GLY A 94 -11.42 6.89 27.57
CA GLY A 94 -11.00 5.75 26.75
C GLY A 94 -10.62 6.03 25.30
N GLU A 95 -10.41 7.29 24.87
CA GLU A 95 -9.88 7.54 23.51
C GLU A 95 -8.47 6.96 23.33
N GLU A 96 -8.32 6.10 22.33
CA GLU A 96 -7.05 5.47 21.98
C GLU A 96 -6.04 6.47 21.38
N ASP A 97 -4.77 6.23 21.68
CA ASP A 97 -3.63 6.95 21.11
C ASP A 97 -3.50 6.64 19.62
N VAL A 98 -3.47 7.67 18.78
CA VAL A 98 -3.35 7.53 17.33
C VAL A 98 -1.90 7.71 16.91
N GLU A 99 -1.35 6.73 16.22
CA GLU A 99 -0.04 6.88 15.59
C GLU A 99 -0.20 7.43 14.18
N ALA A 100 0.55 8.47 13.85
CA ALA A 100 0.58 9.01 12.50
C ALA A 100 1.97 9.52 12.12
N LYS A 101 2.28 9.42 10.83
CA LYS A 101 3.41 10.08 10.18
C LYS A 101 2.88 11.29 9.43
N PHE A 102 3.58 12.41 9.52
CA PHE A 102 3.22 13.60 8.77
C PHE A 102 4.46 14.32 8.25
N SER A 103 4.27 15.13 7.21
CA SER A 103 5.32 16.01 6.70
C SER A 103 4.72 17.31 6.18
N PHE A 104 5.47 18.39 6.35
CA PHE A 104 5.14 19.70 5.78
C PHE A 104 6.07 20.01 4.63
N SER A 105 5.53 20.54 3.53
CA SER A 105 6.31 21.02 2.39
C SER A 105 5.67 22.25 1.75
N LEU A 106 6.45 23.04 1.02
CA LEU A 106 5.91 24.11 0.19
C LEU A 106 5.43 23.51 -1.14
N VAL A 107 4.31 24.01 -1.69
CA VAL A 107 3.65 23.39 -2.86
C VAL A 107 4.53 23.31 -4.10
N ASP A 108 5.50 24.20 -4.28
CA ASP A 108 6.40 24.17 -5.43
C ASP A 108 7.55 23.15 -5.28
N GLN A 109 7.65 22.43 -4.16
CA GLN A 109 8.67 21.39 -3.91
C GLN A 109 8.17 20.00 -4.33
N LEU A 110 7.81 19.85 -5.61
CA LEU A 110 7.16 18.65 -6.19
C LEU A 110 7.90 17.33 -5.90
N GLU A 111 9.22 17.37 -5.77
CA GLU A 111 10.02 16.19 -5.42
C GLU A 111 9.64 15.60 -4.05
N LYS A 112 9.25 16.43 -3.09
CA LYS A 112 8.88 16.00 -1.72
C LYS A 112 7.45 15.49 -1.60
N HIS A 113 6.66 15.56 -2.67
CA HIS A 113 5.24 15.17 -2.65
C HIS A 113 5.04 13.67 -2.94
N LYS A 114 6.12 12.90 -3.11
CA LYS A 114 6.05 11.45 -3.30
C LYS A 114 5.84 10.73 -1.96
N PRO A 115 4.93 9.74 -1.87
CA PRO A 115 4.68 8.97 -0.64
C PRO A 115 5.94 8.33 -0.02
N VAL A 116 6.95 8.03 -0.84
CA VAL A 116 8.25 7.48 -0.43
C VAL A 116 8.95 8.34 0.63
N TYR A 117 8.81 9.68 0.57
CA TYR A 117 9.49 10.56 1.54
C TYR A 117 8.82 10.57 2.91
N ILE A 118 7.53 10.26 2.99
CA ILE A 118 6.80 10.13 4.27
C ILE A 118 7.09 8.77 4.90
N HIS A 119 7.12 7.71 4.09
CA HIS A 119 7.57 6.40 4.55
C HIS A 119 9.03 6.42 5.03
N GLY A 120 9.88 7.23 4.40
CA GLY A 120 11.27 7.48 4.79
C GLY A 120 11.48 8.51 5.92
N THR A 121 10.42 9.12 6.47
CA THR A 121 10.55 9.86 7.73
C THR A 121 10.68 8.87 8.88
N ASN A 122 11.80 8.93 9.62
CA ASN A 122 12.09 7.99 10.71
C ASN A 122 11.22 8.19 11.97
N LYS A 123 10.28 9.14 11.99
CA LYS A 123 9.55 9.52 13.21
C LYS A 123 8.03 9.35 13.06
N THR A 124 7.52 8.26 13.60
CA THR A 124 6.09 8.10 13.93
C THR A 124 5.78 8.96 15.16
N CYS A 125 4.66 9.69 15.12
CA CYS A 125 4.21 10.53 16.23
C CYS A 125 2.93 9.95 16.83
N THR A 126 2.86 9.93 18.16
CA THR A 126 1.70 9.38 18.90
C THR A 126 0.85 10.54 19.41
N PHE A 127 -0.34 10.70 18.84
CA PHE A 127 -1.33 11.71 19.17
C PHE A 127 -2.23 11.18 20.28
N SER A 128 -2.09 11.74 21.47
CA SER A 128 -2.85 11.37 22.67
C SER A 128 -3.56 12.58 23.26
N SER A 129 -4.45 12.35 24.24
CA SER A 129 -5.07 13.45 25.01
C SER A 129 -4.04 14.36 25.69
N SER A 130 -2.91 13.79 26.14
CA SER A 130 -1.80 14.55 26.74
C SER A 130 -0.87 15.22 25.73
N ALA A 131 -0.87 14.76 24.48
CA ALA A 131 -0.01 15.25 23.40
C ALA A 131 -0.76 15.24 22.06
N PRO A 132 -1.78 16.10 21.89
CA PRO A 132 -2.65 16.06 20.72
C PRO A 132 -2.01 16.71 19.48
N SER A 133 -0.85 17.35 19.62
CA SER A 133 -0.22 18.21 18.61
C SER A 133 1.24 17.84 18.40
N TRP A 134 1.64 17.68 17.14
CA TRP A 134 3.01 17.42 16.73
C TRP A 134 3.38 18.28 15.52
N GLY A 135 4.63 18.76 15.48
CA GLY A 135 5.00 19.74 14.47
C GLY A 135 6.49 20.00 14.36
N SER A 136 6.80 21.13 13.74
CA SER A 136 8.16 21.65 13.59
C SER A 136 8.20 23.11 14.06
N ASP A 137 8.92 23.35 15.16
CA ASP A 137 9.19 24.69 15.69
C ASP A 137 9.91 25.58 14.66
N ARG A 138 10.74 24.97 13.80
CA ARG A 138 11.66 25.67 12.89
C ARG A 138 11.46 25.23 11.45
N PHE A 139 10.22 25.20 10.97
CA PHE A 139 9.88 24.72 9.62
C PHE A 139 10.60 25.51 8.52
N VAL A 140 10.50 26.84 8.54
CA VAL A 140 11.25 27.71 7.61
C VAL A 140 11.60 29.04 8.29
N ARG A 141 12.81 29.55 8.06
CA ARG A 141 13.18 30.90 8.49
C ARG A 141 12.39 31.93 7.70
N GLN A 142 11.87 32.94 8.37
CA GLN A 142 11.06 33.99 7.74
C GLN A 142 11.83 34.72 6.64
N ASP A 143 13.08 35.09 6.92
CA ASP A 143 13.92 35.84 5.98
C ASP A 143 14.25 35.01 4.72
N ALA A 144 14.43 33.70 4.87
CA ALA A 144 14.65 32.77 3.77
C ALA A 144 13.37 32.58 2.94
N LEU A 145 12.21 32.49 3.60
CA LEU A 145 10.91 32.39 2.95
C LEU A 145 10.59 33.66 2.14
N GLU A 146 10.79 34.83 2.73
CA GLU A 146 10.54 36.15 2.12
C GLU A 146 11.44 36.42 0.90
N ARG A 147 12.65 35.84 0.87
CA ARG A 147 13.55 35.89 -0.29
C ARG A 147 13.31 34.77 -1.31
N SER A 148 12.49 33.78 -0.97
CA SER A 148 12.27 32.61 -1.83
C SER A 148 11.22 32.88 -2.90
N ALA A 149 11.26 32.11 -3.98
CA ALA A 149 10.21 32.11 -4.99
C ALA A 149 8.87 31.50 -4.51
N HIS A 150 8.81 30.98 -3.27
CA HIS A 150 7.62 30.32 -2.73
C HIS A 150 6.60 31.29 -2.15
N LEU A 151 7.01 32.52 -1.82
CA LEU A 151 6.11 33.61 -1.41
C LEU A 151 5.80 34.46 -2.65
N LYS A 152 4.64 34.21 -3.30
CA LYS A 152 4.25 34.88 -4.54
C LYS A 152 3.10 35.84 -4.25
N GLY A 153 3.31 37.14 -4.46
CA GLY A 153 2.27 38.15 -4.23
C GLY A 153 1.71 38.12 -2.80
N ASP A 154 2.61 38.03 -1.80
CA ASP A 154 2.28 37.90 -0.37
C ASP A 154 1.44 36.65 -0.02
N CYS A 155 1.40 35.65 -0.90
CA CYS A 155 0.70 34.39 -0.69
C CYS A 155 1.69 33.22 -0.62
N LEU A 156 1.42 32.29 0.30
CA LEU A 156 2.17 31.05 0.49
C LEU A 156 1.20 29.86 0.52
N THR A 157 1.57 28.74 -0.09
CA THR A 157 0.80 27.48 0.07
C THR A 157 1.69 26.41 0.68
N ILE A 158 1.21 25.86 1.80
CA ILE A 158 1.84 24.81 2.58
C ILE A 158 1.03 23.54 2.37
N ARG A 159 1.69 22.45 2.02
CA ARG A 159 1.13 21.12 1.91
C ARG A 159 1.47 20.35 3.18
N CYS A 160 0.45 19.80 3.84
CA CYS A 160 0.60 18.83 4.91
C CYS A 160 0.20 17.47 4.37
N ASP A 161 1.14 16.55 4.32
CA ASP A 161 0.88 15.16 4.02
C ASP A 161 0.81 14.37 5.32
N ILE A 162 -0.22 13.56 5.50
CA ILE A 162 -0.47 12.79 6.72
C ILE A 162 -0.82 11.34 6.36
N MET A 163 -0.30 10.42 7.17
CA MET A 163 -0.54 8.99 7.09
C MET A 163 -0.82 8.48 8.50
N VAL A 164 -2.04 8.02 8.73
CA VAL A 164 -2.40 7.34 9.97
C VAL A 164 -1.76 5.96 9.90
N VAL A 165 -0.93 5.67 10.89
CA VAL A 165 -0.39 4.33 11.09
C VAL A 165 -1.49 3.56 11.77
N CYS A 166 -2.27 2.80 10.99
CA CYS A 166 -3.10 1.76 11.55
C CYS A 166 -2.15 0.84 12.30
N LYS A 167 -2.23 0.85 13.64
CA LYS A 167 -1.80 -0.33 14.39
C LYS A 167 -2.68 -1.43 13.83
N ASP A 168 -2.10 -2.36 13.07
CA ASP A 168 -2.69 -3.68 12.99
C ASP A 168 -3.10 -4.02 14.42
N HIS A 169 -4.38 -4.17 14.67
CA HIS A 169 -4.86 -4.55 16.00
C HIS A 169 -4.21 -5.90 16.35
N LYS A 170 -3.03 -5.86 16.95
CA LYS A 170 -2.72 -6.74 18.06
C LYS A 170 -3.67 -6.30 19.16
N ILE A 171 -4.83 -6.94 19.21
CA ILE A 171 -5.86 -6.74 20.22
C ILE A 171 -5.27 -7.16 21.57
N GLU A 172 -4.77 -6.22 22.36
CA GLU A 172 -4.56 -6.34 23.81
C GLU A 172 -4.76 -4.91 24.35
N ASP A 173 -5.81 -4.52 25.05
CA ASP A 173 -6.47 -5.18 26.18
C ASP A 173 -8.00 -4.96 26.19
N ALA A 174 -8.74 -6.00 25.82
CA ALA A 174 -9.63 -6.61 26.78
C ALA A 174 -9.08 -8.02 27.01
N ALA A 175 -8.90 -8.42 28.26
CA ALA A 175 -8.86 -9.84 28.57
C ALA A 175 -10.17 -10.46 28.09
N GLY A 176 -10.16 -11.02 26.88
CA GLY A 176 -11.36 -11.55 26.24
C GLY A 176 -11.27 -11.70 24.72
N ALA A 177 -10.26 -12.42 24.24
CA ALA A 177 -10.10 -12.95 22.89
C ALA A 177 -9.76 -11.93 21.78
N ILE A 178 -8.46 -11.84 21.46
CA ILE A 178 -8.04 -11.74 20.05
C ILE A 178 -8.85 -12.80 19.31
N SER A 179 -9.53 -12.44 18.22
CA SER A 179 -10.23 -13.42 17.39
C SER A 179 -9.21 -14.41 16.84
N ASP A 180 -9.07 -15.53 17.54
CA ASP A 180 -8.27 -16.69 17.20
C ASP A 180 -8.94 -17.51 16.09
N ILE A 181 -9.99 -16.97 15.46
CA ILE A 181 -10.73 -17.62 14.38
C ILE A 181 -9.80 -18.09 13.27
N ASN A 182 -8.80 -17.30 12.89
CA ASN A 182 -7.82 -17.69 11.87
C ASN A 182 -6.97 -18.89 12.34
N GLN A 183 -6.62 -18.95 13.62
CA GLN A 183 -5.89 -20.09 14.23
C GLN A 183 -6.80 -21.32 14.36
N HIS A 184 -8.07 -21.13 14.72
CA HIS A 184 -9.08 -22.19 14.77
C HIS A 184 -9.33 -22.81 13.40
N PHE A 185 -9.44 -22.00 12.34
CA PHE A 185 -9.55 -22.50 10.98
C PHE A 185 -8.23 -23.11 10.47
N ALA A 186 -7.07 -22.56 10.83
CA ALA A 186 -5.79 -23.19 10.54
C ALA A 186 -5.71 -24.61 11.15
N HIS A 187 -6.10 -24.75 12.43
CA HIS A 187 -6.15 -26.02 13.14
C HIS A 187 -7.20 -26.98 12.53
N LEU A 188 -8.33 -26.45 12.06
CA LEU A 188 -9.34 -27.23 11.33
C LEU A 188 -8.76 -27.83 10.04
N LEU A 189 -8.01 -27.04 9.26
CA LEU A 189 -7.31 -27.52 8.07
C LEU A 189 -6.24 -28.56 8.41
N GLN A 190 -5.44 -28.32 9.46
CA GLN A 190 -4.34 -29.19 9.88
C GLN A 190 -4.84 -30.56 10.38
N ASN A 191 -5.86 -30.57 11.24
CA ASN A 191 -6.37 -31.81 11.85
C ASN A 191 -7.37 -32.55 10.96
N LYS A 192 -7.88 -31.90 9.91
CA LYS A 192 -8.80 -32.50 8.92
C LYS A 192 -10.12 -32.98 9.54
N VAL A 193 -10.47 -32.49 10.73
CA VAL A 193 -11.69 -32.89 11.46
C VAL A 193 -12.91 -32.35 10.73
N GLY A 194 -13.77 -33.24 10.24
CA GLY A 194 -14.97 -32.85 9.50
C GLY A 194 -14.73 -32.52 8.03
N ALA A 195 -13.54 -32.81 7.50
CA ALA A 195 -13.25 -32.65 6.08
C ALA A 195 -14.20 -33.52 5.24
N ASP A 196 -14.84 -32.89 4.25
CA ASP A 196 -15.89 -33.48 3.41
C ASP A 196 -15.56 -33.38 1.91
N VAL A 197 -14.33 -32.98 1.59
CA VAL A 197 -13.76 -32.99 0.25
C VAL A 197 -12.25 -33.26 0.32
N THR A 198 -11.74 -33.98 -0.68
CA THR A 198 -10.30 -34.22 -0.87
C THR A 198 -9.91 -33.75 -2.27
N PHE A 199 -8.81 -33.02 -2.37
CA PHE A 199 -8.18 -32.65 -3.63
C PHE A 199 -6.91 -33.47 -3.84
N GLU A 200 -6.60 -33.79 -5.10
CA GLU A 200 -5.30 -34.34 -5.49
C GLU A 200 -4.63 -33.36 -6.45
N VAL A 201 -3.44 -32.89 -6.05
CA VAL A 201 -2.72 -31.81 -6.71
C VAL A 201 -1.23 -32.13 -6.68
N GLY A 202 -0.59 -32.20 -7.86
CA GLY A 202 0.85 -32.52 -7.94
C GLY A 202 1.25 -33.86 -7.30
N GLY A 203 0.35 -34.85 -7.23
CA GLY A 203 0.59 -36.14 -6.57
C GLY A 203 0.38 -36.13 -5.05
N GLU A 204 0.08 -34.97 -4.46
CA GLU A 204 -0.29 -34.83 -3.05
C GLU A 204 -1.81 -34.77 -2.85
N THR A 205 -2.26 -35.18 -1.66
CA THR A 205 -3.68 -35.14 -1.30
C THR A 205 -3.99 -34.15 -0.18
N PHE A 206 -5.04 -33.35 -0.37
CA PHE A 206 -5.44 -32.27 0.52
C PHE A 206 -6.89 -32.45 0.95
N ALA A 207 -7.11 -32.81 2.21
CA ALA A 207 -8.45 -32.84 2.81
C ALA A 207 -8.87 -31.42 3.22
N ALA A 208 -10.11 -31.03 2.92
CA ALA A 208 -10.64 -29.70 3.18
C ALA A 208 -12.16 -29.72 3.43
N HIS A 209 -12.72 -28.53 3.65
CA HIS A 209 -14.12 -28.32 4.04
C HIS A 209 -14.84 -27.51 2.96
N ARG A 210 -15.86 -28.10 2.35
CA ARG A 210 -16.59 -27.50 1.23
C ARG A 210 -17.18 -26.15 1.61
N CYS A 211 -17.76 -26.04 2.81
CA CYS A 211 -18.38 -24.81 3.28
C CYS A 211 -17.38 -23.65 3.43
N VAL A 212 -16.17 -23.93 3.93
CA VAL A 212 -15.10 -22.92 4.08
C VAL A 212 -14.62 -22.45 2.71
N LEU A 213 -14.33 -23.39 1.81
CA LEU A 213 -13.89 -23.10 0.43
C LEU A 213 -14.95 -22.26 -0.31
N ALA A 214 -16.21 -22.67 -0.24
CA ALA A 214 -17.32 -22.00 -0.90
C ALA A 214 -17.62 -20.61 -0.33
N ALA A 215 -17.45 -20.41 0.97
CA ALA A 215 -17.63 -19.09 1.59
C ALA A 215 -16.57 -18.08 1.13
N ARG A 216 -15.37 -18.56 0.77
CA ARG A 216 -14.19 -17.72 0.48
C ARG A 216 -13.88 -17.59 -1.00
N SER A 217 -14.44 -18.45 -1.85
CA SER A 217 -14.23 -18.45 -3.29
C SER A 217 -15.53 -18.74 -4.02
N LYS A 218 -15.95 -17.83 -4.89
CA LYS A 218 -17.13 -18.03 -5.76
C LYS A 218 -16.93 -19.18 -6.73
N VAL A 219 -15.69 -19.43 -7.15
CA VAL A 219 -15.33 -20.55 -8.02
C VAL A 219 -15.53 -21.86 -7.28
N PHE A 220 -15.04 -21.98 -6.04
CA PHE A 220 -15.32 -23.17 -5.22
C PHE A 220 -16.80 -23.30 -4.87
N MET A 221 -17.52 -22.22 -4.61
CA MET A 221 -18.98 -22.24 -4.41
C MET A 221 -19.69 -22.86 -5.62
N ALA A 222 -19.38 -22.39 -6.82
CA ALA A 222 -19.95 -22.93 -8.05
C ALA A 222 -19.52 -24.38 -8.30
N GLN A 223 -18.24 -24.71 -8.10
CA GLN A 223 -17.72 -26.06 -8.33
C GLN A 223 -18.28 -27.10 -7.35
N LEU A 224 -18.48 -26.72 -6.09
CA LEU A 224 -18.85 -27.65 -5.02
C LEU A 224 -20.37 -27.69 -4.76
N PHE A 225 -21.09 -26.60 -5.03
CA PHE A 225 -22.52 -26.47 -4.74
C PHE A 225 -23.37 -26.04 -5.95
N GLY A 226 -22.76 -25.73 -7.09
CA GLY A 226 -23.48 -25.36 -8.31
C GLY A 226 -24.17 -26.53 -9.03
N PRO A 227 -24.99 -26.23 -10.06
CA PRO A 227 -25.79 -27.22 -10.79
C PRO A 227 -24.96 -28.25 -11.59
N MET A 228 -23.67 -27.99 -11.84
CA MET A 228 -22.74 -28.94 -12.48
C MET A 228 -22.28 -30.08 -11.55
N LYS A 229 -23.00 -30.34 -10.45
CA LYS A 229 -22.76 -31.43 -9.50
C LYS A 229 -23.13 -32.81 -10.05
N GLU A 230 -23.22 -32.96 -11.37
CA GLU A 230 -23.63 -34.20 -12.02
C GLU A 230 -22.56 -35.27 -11.84
N GLY A 231 -22.81 -36.22 -10.93
CA GLY A 231 -22.25 -37.57 -11.03
C GLY A 231 -21.27 -38.03 -9.95
N ALA A 232 -20.91 -37.21 -8.96
CA ALA A 232 -19.97 -37.63 -7.93
C ALA A 232 -20.65 -37.85 -6.57
N THR A 233 -20.75 -39.12 -6.21
CA THR A 233 -20.83 -39.61 -4.83
C THR A 233 -19.95 -38.75 -3.90
N THR A 234 -20.37 -38.64 -2.64
CA THR A 234 -19.75 -37.90 -1.53
C THR A 234 -18.30 -38.28 -1.18
N SER A 235 -17.58 -38.95 -2.08
CA SER A 235 -16.26 -39.57 -1.88
C SER A 235 -15.29 -39.38 -3.06
N SER A 236 -15.62 -38.63 -4.11
CA SER A 236 -14.68 -38.44 -5.23
C SER A 236 -13.59 -37.42 -4.89
N VAL A 237 -12.33 -37.81 -5.07
CA VAL A 237 -11.18 -36.89 -5.01
C VAL A 237 -11.23 -35.93 -6.21
N ILE A 238 -11.10 -34.62 -5.97
CA ILE A 238 -11.10 -33.57 -7.00
C ILE A 238 -9.67 -33.37 -7.50
N GLN A 239 -9.44 -33.65 -8.78
CA GLN A 239 -8.12 -33.54 -9.41
C GLN A 239 -7.84 -32.11 -9.88
N ILE A 240 -6.69 -31.54 -9.52
CA ILE A 240 -6.18 -30.27 -10.05
C ILE A 240 -4.85 -30.56 -10.76
N LYS A 241 -4.87 -30.51 -12.10
CA LYS A 241 -3.73 -30.93 -12.95
C LYS A 241 -2.70 -29.82 -13.20
N ASP A 242 -3.13 -28.56 -13.24
CA ASP A 242 -2.30 -27.42 -13.63
C ASP A 242 -2.00 -26.53 -12.41
N MET A 243 -1.47 -27.13 -11.35
CA MET A 243 -1.05 -26.43 -10.14
C MET A 243 -0.07 -27.30 -9.35
N GLU A 244 1.01 -26.69 -8.88
CA GLU A 244 1.94 -27.36 -7.96
C GLU A 244 1.34 -27.50 -6.56
N ALA A 245 1.69 -28.57 -5.86
CA ALA A 245 1.18 -28.87 -4.53
C ALA A 245 1.48 -27.74 -3.52
N LYS A 246 2.69 -27.16 -3.54
CA LYS A 246 3.08 -26.01 -2.70
C LYS A 246 2.25 -24.75 -2.96
N VAL A 247 1.82 -24.52 -4.20
CA VAL A 247 0.97 -23.38 -4.57
C VAL A 247 -0.45 -23.60 -4.06
N PHE A 248 -0.98 -24.82 -4.23
CA PHE A 248 -2.31 -25.16 -3.73
C PHE A 248 -2.38 -25.16 -2.20
N ARG A 249 -1.31 -25.60 -1.52
CA ARG A 249 -1.20 -25.50 -0.06
C ARG A 249 -1.26 -24.05 0.41
N ALA A 250 -0.51 -23.17 -0.24
CA ALA A 250 -0.52 -21.74 0.03
C ALA A 250 -1.92 -21.12 -0.19
N LEU A 251 -2.61 -21.51 -1.27
CA LEU A 251 -3.98 -21.12 -1.56
C LEU A 251 -4.94 -21.56 -0.44
N LEU A 252 -4.85 -22.81 0.02
CA LEU A 252 -5.65 -23.33 1.13
C LEU A 252 -5.35 -22.59 2.43
N SER A 253 -4.07 -22.40 2.78
CA SER A 253 -3.68 -21.64 3.97
C SER A 253 -4.30 -20.24 3.95
N PHE A 254 -4.26 -19.53 2.83
CA PHE A 254 -4.90 -18.22 2.71
C PHE A 254 -6.42 -18.29 2.88
N ILE A 255 -7.08 -19.28 2.27
CA ILE A 255 -8.55 -19.44 2.39
C ILE A 255 -8.98 -19.60 3.85
N TYR A 256 -8.24 -20.34 4.65
CA TYR A 256 -8.57 -20.62 6.05
C TYR A 256 -8.11 -19.54 7.03
N THR A 257 -7.05 -18.78 6.71
CA THR A 257 -6.40 -17.89 7.68
C THR A 257 -6.39 -16.42 7.30
N ASP A 258 -6.76 -16.09 6.06
CA ASP A 258 -6.68 -14.75 5.46
C ASP A 258 -5.27 -14.11 5.56
N SER A 259 -4.25 -14.94 5.79
CA SER A 259 -2.87 -14.52 6.00
C SER A 259 -2.02 -14.87 4.79
N LEU A 260 -1.08 -14.00 4.42
CA LEU A 260 -0.15 -14.26 3.32
C LEU A 260 0.68 -15.51 3.64
N PRO A 261 0.55 -16.59 2.84
CA PRO A 261 1.36 -17.78 3.04
C PRO A 261 2.85 -17.47 2.79
N ALA A 262 3.71 -17.99 3.65
CA ALA A 262 5.15 -18.06 3.36
C ALA A 262 5.40 -19.24 2.41
N MET A 263 6.42 -19.11 1.56
CA MET A 263 6.93 -20.26 0.82
C MET A 263 7.54 -21.25 1.83
N GLU A 264 7.06 -22.50 1.81
CA GLU A 264 7.61 -23.56 2.67
C GLU A 264 9.07 -23.84 2.25
N LYS A 265 9.99 -23.75 3.21
CA LYS A 265 11.42 -24.01 2.99
C LYS A 265 11.76 -25.49 3.04
N ASP A 266 10.89 -26.32 3.63
CA ASP A 266 11.17 -27.73 3.91
C ASP A 266 11.31 -28.58 2.64
N SER A 267 10.78 -28.15 1.49
CA SER A 267 11.01 -28.81 0.20
C SER A 267 12.35 -28.43 -0.47
N MET A 268 13.11 -27.49 0.10
CA MET A 268 14.39 -27.03 -0.45
C MET A 268 15.56 -27.94 -0.03
N GLU A 269 15.47 -28.62 1.10
CA GLU A 269 16.58 -29.43 1.64
C GLU A 269 16.81 -30.72 0.82
N ASP A 270 15.75 -31.33 0.28
CA ASP A 270 15.84 -32.58 -0.47
C ASP A 270 16.35 -32.37 -1.92
N GLU A 271 16.05 -31.24 -2.57
CA GLU A 271 16.43 -30.96 -3.97
C GLU A 271 17.82 -30.29 -4.12
N MET A 272 18.33 -29.64 -3.07
CA MET A 272 19.58 -28.85 -3.13
C MET A 272 20.81 -29.59 -2.57
N SER A 273 20.67 -30.87 -2.19
CA SER A 273 21.72 -31.62 -1.45
C SER A 273 23.00 -31.99 -2.24
N GLU A 274 23.20 -31.47 -3.45
CA GLU A 274 24.45 -31.66 -4.20
C GLU A 274 25.14 -30.33 -4.56
N VAL A 275 26.04 -29.91 -3.65
CA VAL A 275 27.20 -29.03 -3.83
C VAL A 275 26.96 -27.82 -4.74
N MET A 276 26.39 -26.74 -4.20
CA MET A 276 26.44 -25.42 -4.82
C MET A 276 27.31 -24.45 -4.00
N ASP A 277 27.86 -23.47 -4.72
CA ASP A 277 28.66 -22.37 -4.18
C ASP A 277 27.71 -21.39 -3.48
N GLU A 278 28.01 -20.92 -2.26
CA GLU A 278 27.10 -20.15 -1.38
C GLU A 278 26.42 -18.95 -2.10
N GLY A 279 27.09 -18.34 -3.10
CA GLY A 279 26.54 -17.22 -3.89
C GLY A 279 25.60 -17.61 -5.04
N ARG A 280 25.52 -18.90 -5.44
CA ARG A 280 24.55 -19.40 -6.44
C ARG A 280 23.25 -19.86 -5.81
N GLU A 281 23.30 -20.28 -4.54
CA GLU A 281 22.14 -20.77 -3.79
C GLU A 281 21.11 -19.65 -3.59
N GLU A 282 21.52 -18.45 -3.14
CA GLU A 282 20.62 -17.31 -2.93
C GLU A 282 19.89 -16.86 -4.21
N ALA A 283 20.56 -16.89 -5.37
CA ALA A 283 19.96 -16.52 -6.64
C ALA A 283 18.93 -17.55 -7.12
N ALA A 284 19.22 -18.84 -6.94
CA ALA A 284 18.31 -19.93 -7.26
C ALA A 284 17.07 -19.92 -6.35
N GLU A 285 17.25 -19.68 -5.04
CA GLU A 285 16.15 -19.52 -4.09
C GLU A 285 15.22 -18.37 -4.49
N PHE A 286 15.79 -17.24 -4.89
CA PHE A 286 15.02 -16.08 -5.32
C PHE A 286 14.22 -16.35 -6.62
N GLU A 287 14.83 -17.02 -7.61
CA GLU A 287 14.13 -17.41 -8.84
C GLU A 287 12.98 -18.39 -8.56
N MET A 288 13.21 -19.38 -7.69
CA MET A 288 12.16 -20.32 -7.27
C MET A 288 11.02 -19.63 -6.51
N TRP A 289 11.35 -18.68 -5.64
CA TRP A 289 10.37 -17.89 -4.91
C TRP A 289 9.53 -17.02 -5.84
N LEU A 290 10.17 -16.34 -6.81
CA LEU A 290 9.46 -15.56 -7.81
C LEU A 290 8.52 -16.43 -8.64
N GLN A 291 8.97 -17.60 -9.09
CA GLN A 291 8.13 -18.53 -9.84
C GLN A 291 6.92 -19.00 -9.02
N TRP A 292 7.14 -19.39 -7.75
CA TRP A 292 6.06 -19.76 -6.84
C TRP A 292 5.06 -18.62 -6.63
N LEU A 293 5.53 -17.38 -6.54
CA LEU A 293 4.68 -16.20 -6.38
C LEU A 293 3.85 -15.90 -7.64
N GLU A 294 4.43 -16.06 -8.83
CA GLU A 294 3.70 -15.95 -10.11
C GLU A 294 2.60 -17.02 -10.19
N ASP A 295 2.90 -18.27 -9.83
CA ASP A 295 1.92 -19.36 -9.83
C ASP A 295 0.82 -19.17 -8.78
N LEU A 296 1.16 -18.64 -7.60
CA LEU A 296 0.18 -18.28 -6.58
C LEU A 296 -0.73 -17.14 -7.03
N PHE A 297 -0.20 -16.16 -7.75
CA PHE A 297 -0.99 -15.10 -8.37
C PHE A 297 -1.99 -15.68 -9.39
N VAL A 298 -1.54 -16.59 -10.26
CA VAL A 298 -2.41 -17.30 -11.23
C VAL A 298 -3.48 -18.10 -10.51
N ALA A 299 -3.12 -18.80 -9.43
CA ALA A 299 -4.05 -19.56 -8.61
C ALA A 299 -5.10 -18.66 -7.94
N ALA A 300 -4.67 -17.53 -7.37
CA ALA A 300 -5.55 -16.58 -6.72
C ALA A 300 -6.59 -16.02 -7.70
N ASP A 301 -6.18 -15.67 -8.93
CA ASP A 301 -7.09 -15.23 -9.98
C ASP A 301 -8.04 -16.36 -10.42
N ARG A 302 -7.51 -17.57 -10.65
CA ARG A 302 -8.29 -18.76 -11.05
C ARG A 302 -9.42 -19.08 -10.06
N TYR A 303 -9.20 -18.85 -8.77
CA TYR A 303 -10.15 -19.14 -7.70
C TYR A 303 -10.89 -17.90 -7.16
N ASP A 304 -10.80 -16.74 -7.83
CA ASP A 304 -11.46 -15.48 -7.44
C ASP A 304 -11.11 -15.01 -6.01
N LEU A 305 -9.85 -15.19 -5.60
CA LEU A 305 -9.31 -14.71 -4.33
C LEU A 305 -8.68 -13.33 -4.49
N GLN A 306 -9.51 -12.30 -4.61
CA GLN A 306 -9.09 -10.94 -4.97
C GLN A 306 -8.04 -10.34 -4.02
N MET A 307 -8.16 -10.57 -2.71
CA MET A 307 -7.20 -10.06 -1.73
C MET A 307 -5.82 -10.71 -1.90
N LEU A 308 -5.76 -12.04 -2.05
CA LEU A 308 -4.50 -12.75 -2.31
C LEU A 308 -3.88 -12.29 -3.63
N LYS A 309 -4.70 -12.14 -4.68
CA LYS A 309 -4.25 -11.63 -5.98
C LYS A 309 -3.58 -10.26 -5.86
N LEU A 310 -4.19 -9.34 -5.10
CA LEU A 310 -3.64 -8.00 -4.86
C LEU A 310 -2.31 -8.04 -4.08
N ILE A 311 -2.22 -8.92 -3.07
CA ILE A 311 -0.98 -9.11 -2.31
C ILE A 311 0.14 -9.62 -3.23
N CYS A 312 -0.13 -10.63 -4.06
CA CYS A 312 0.84 -11.13 -5.03
C CYS A 312 1.22 -10.05 -6.06
N GLU A 313 0.26 -9.27 -6.57
CA GLU A 313 0.53 -8.14 -7.48
C GLU A 313 1.49 -7.12 -6.85
N LYS A 314 1.27 -6.75 -5.58
CA LYS A 314 2.17 -5.84 -4.86
C LYS A 314 3.58 -6.41 -4.78
N GLN A 315 3.73 -7.66 -4.34
CA GLN A 315 5.03 -8.32 -4.21
C GLN A 315 5.76 -8.43 -5.57
N LEU A 316 5.05 -8.86 -6.62
CA LEU A 316 5.61 -8.91 -7.98
C LEU A 316 6.08 -7.53 -8.46
N SER A 317 5.33 -6.47 -8.13
CA SER A 317 5.69 -5.10 -8.52
C SER A 317 6.95 -4.57 -7.81
N GLU A 318 7.22 -5.03 -6.59
CA GLU A 318 8.40 -4.66 -5.81
C GLU A 318 9.67 -5.37 -6.28
N HIS A 319 9.53 -6.51 -6.98
CA HIS A 319 10.62 -7.38 -7.42
C HIS A 319 10.83 -7.45 -8.95
N ILE A 320 10.34 -6.45 -9.69
CA ILE A 320 10.57 -6.37 -11.15
C ILE A 320 12.06 -6.15 -11.45
N SER A 321 12.62 -7.01 -12.31
CA SER A 321 14.01 -6.96 -12.75
C SER A 321 14.11 -7.06 -14.28
N VAL A 322 15.31 -6.92 -14.84
CA VAL A 322 15.54 -7.08 -16.28
C VAL A 322 15.20 -8.50 -16.77
N SER A 323 15.42 -9.51 -15.92
CA SER A 323 15.11 -10.91 -16.26
C SER A 323 13.62 -11.25 -16.08
N SER A 324 12.93 -10.67 -15.10
CA SER A 324 11.52 -10.99 -14.80
C SER A 324 10.50 -10.10 -15.50
N VAL A 325 10.87 -8.89 -15.95
CA VAL A 325 9.88 -7.91 -16.43
C VAL A 325 9.02 -8.41 -17.59
N THR A 326 9.54 -9.27 -18.46
CA THR A 326 8.76 -9.81 -19.59
C THR A 326 7.78 -10.90 -19.16
N SER A 327 8.16 -11.79 -18.23
CA SER A 327 7.20 -12.76 -17.66
C SER A 327 6.11 -12.04 -16.88
N THR A 328 6.49 -11.10 -16.01
CA THR A 328 5.56 -10.33 -15.18
C THR A 328 4.63 -9.45 -16.01
N LEU A 329 5.10 -8.84 -17.10
CA LEU A 329 4.25 -8.05 -18.01
C LEU A 329 3.24 -8.93 -18.77
N ALA A 330 3.68 -10.09 -19.27
CA ALA A 330 2.77 -11.04 -19.90
C ALA A 330 1.70 -11.54 -18.92
N LEU A 331 2.10 -11.82 -17.67
CA LEU A 331 1.23 -12.23 -16.59
C LEU A 331 0.18 -11.14 -16.26
N ALA A 332 0.63 -9.89 -16.11
CA ALA A 332 -0.24 -8.75 -15.84
C ALA A 332 -1.29 -8.55 -16.93
N GLU A 333 -0.91 -8.67 -18.21
CA GLU A 333 -1.86 -8.52 -19.31
C GLU A 333 -2.85 -9.68 -19.38
N LYS A 334 -2.36 -10.92 -19.22
CA LYS A 334 -3.19 -12.14 -19.22
C LYS A 334 -4.28 -12.13 -18.14
N HIS A 335 -3.95 -11.61 -16.96
CA HIS A 335 -4.85 -11.57 -15.80
C HIS A 335 -5.45 -10.18 -15.55
N HIS A 336 -5.39 -9.29 -16.55
CA HIS A 336 -5.99 -7.94 -16.56
C HIS A 336 -5.61 -7.06 -15.36
N CYS A 337 -4.36 -7.10 -14.93
CA CYS A 337 -3.84 -6.33 -13.80
C CYS A 337 -3.17 -5.04 -14.27
N CYS A 338 -3.96 -3.97 -14.31
CA CYS A 338 -3.52 -2.67 -14.80
C CYS A 338 -2.38 -2.07 -13.96
N GLY A 339 -2.37 -2.29 -12.63
CA GLY A 339 -1.35 -1.77 -11.73
C GLY A 339 0.03 -2.38 -12.00
N LEU A 340 0.09 -3.71 -12.02
CA LEU A 340 1.31 -4.48 -12.34
C LEU A 340 1.84 -4.16 -13.74
N LYS A 341 0.94 -4.10 -14.73
CA LYS A 341 1.30 -3.71 -16.09
C LYS A 341 1.94 -2.32 -16.13
N GLU A 342 1.34 -1.34 -15.45
CA GLU A 342 1.86 0.02 -15.37
C GLU A 342 3.25 0.04 -14.71
N ALA A 343 3.45 -0.76 -13.65
CA ALA A 343 4.73 -0.90 -12.98
C ALA A 343 5.80 -1.48 -13.91
N CYS A 344 5.49 -2.55 -14.65
CA CYS A 344 6.39 -3.12 -15.66
C CYS A 344 6.77 -2.10 -16.74
N LEU A 345 5.79 -1.39 -17.31
CA LEU A 345 6.05 -0.39 -18.35
C LEU A 345 6.90 0.76 -17.83
N LYS A 346 6.64 1.25 -16.61
CA LYS A 346 7.45 2.28 -15.95
C LYS A 346 8.87 1.81 -15.67
N PHE A 347 9.03 0.56 -15.23
CA PHE A 347 10.35 -0.04 -15.00
C PHE A 347 11.15 0.01 -16.30
N ILE A 348 10.61 -0.55 -17.40
CA ILE A 348 11.29 -0.57 -18.71
C ILE A 348 11.60 0.86 -19.19
N GLN A 349 10.70 1.82 -18.97
CA GLN A 349 10.85 3.21 -19.42
C GLN A 349 12.02 3.95 -18.76
N VAL A 350 12.39 3.60 -17.52
CA VAL A 350 13.47 4.25 -16.76
C VAL A 350 14.83 3.56 -17.00
N GLN A 351 14.86 2.39 -17.64
CA GLN A 351 16.09 1.65 -17.90
C GLN A 351 16.98 2.30 -18.96
N SER A 352 18.28 2.03 -18.87
CA SER A 352 19.27 2.47 -19.85
C SER A 352 19.02 1.82 -21.24
N PRO A 353 19.48 2.45 -22.34
CA PRO A 353 19.29 1.89 -23.69
C PRO A 353 19.86 0.48 -23.86
N SER A 354 20.97 0.14 -23.19
CA SER A 354 21.56 -1.20 -23.21
C SER A 354 20.66 -2.22 -22.51
N CYS A 355 20.11 -1.88 -21.33
CA CYS A 355 19.14 -2.75 -20.63
C CYS A 355 17.86 -2.94 -21.44
N LEU A 356 17.39 -1.89 -22.12
CA LEU A 356 16.22 -1.97 -23.00
C LEU A 356 16.47 -2.92 -24.17
N GLN A 357 17.65 -2.86 -24.80
CA GLN A 357 18.02 -3.81 -25.85
C GLN A 357 18.04 -5.25 -25.33
N THR A 358 18.54 -5.47 -24.10
CA THR A 358 18.49 -6.80 -23.47
C THR A 358 17.06 -7.29 -23.29
N VAL A 359 16.16 -6.48 -22.74
CA VAL A 359 14.74 -6.84 -22.55
C VAL A 359 14.08 -7.16 -23.90
N MET A 360 14.27 -6.29 -24.89
CA MET A 360 13.67 -6.46 -26.23
C MET A 360 14.24 -7.64 -27.03
N ALA A 361 15.45 -8.11 -26.69
CA ALA A 361 16.05 -9.28 -27.29
C ALA A 361 15.63 -10.59 -26.61
N THR A 362 14.87 -10.54 -25.50
CA THR A 362 14.36 -11.74 -24.85
C THR A 362 13.21 -12.35 -25.64
N SER A 363 13.14 -13.69 -25.67
CA SER A 363 12.00 -14.42 -26.25
C SER A 363 10.67 -14.07 -25.60
N GLY A 364 10.67 -13.66 -24.32
CA GLY A 364 9.49 -13.17 -23.61
C GLY A 364 8.92 -11.90 -24.24
N TRP A 365 9.78 -10.98 -24.69
CA TRP A 365 9.33 -9.77 -25.38
C TRP A 365 8.75 -10.09 -26.76
N ASP A 366 9.39 -10.99 -27.52
CA ASP A 366 8.85 -11.46 -28.81
C ASP A 366 7.45 -12.10 -28.63
N HIS A 367 7.27 -12.90 -27.57
CA HIS A 367 5.98 -13.47 -27.24
C HIS A 367 4.93 -12.41 -26.92
N ILE A 368 5.28 -11.37 -26.15
CA ILE A 368 4.37 -10.24 -25.88
C ILE A 368 4.02 -9.50 -27.17
N ALA A 369 4.99 -9.27 -28.05
CA ALA A 369 4.76 -8.55 -29.30
C ALA A 369 3.78 -9.27 -30.22
N VAL A 370 3.81 -10.60 -30.24
CA VAL A 370 2.89 -11.45 -31.01
C VAL A 370 1.53 -11.57 -30.32
N THR A 371 1.51 -11.85 -29.02
CA THR A 371 0.29 -12.20 -28.27
C THR A 371 -0.52 -10.96 -27.88
N TYR A 372 0.16 -9.85 -27.56
CA TYR A 372 -0.43 -8.62 -27.07
C TYR A 372 0.10 -7.37 -27.83
N PRO A 373 -0.18 -7.22 -29.14
CA PRO A 373 0.40 -6.14 -29.95
C PRO A 373 0.07 -4.73 -29.46
N TRP A 374 -1.03 -4.55 -28.71
CA TRP A 374 -1.39 -3.27 -28.11
C TRP A 374 -0.45 -2.85 -26.98
N VAL A 375 0.12 -3.79 -26.23
CA VAL A 375 1.10 -3.51 -25.16
C VAL A 375 2.34 -2.87 -25.78
N VAL A 376 2.77 -3.36 -26.94
CA VAL A 376 3.89 -2.77 -27.68
C VAL A 376 3.55 -1.36 -28.18
N LYS A 377 2.34 -1.16 -28.73
CA LYS A 377 1.89 0.18 -29.15
C LYS A 377 1.86 1.17 -27.99
N GLU A 378 1.34 0.74 -26.85
CA GLU A 378 1.28 1.53 -25.62
C GLU A 378 2.69 1.86 -25.11
N PHE A 379 3.58 0.87 -25.09
CA PHE A 379 4.97 1.05 -24.72
C PHE A 379 5.68 2.07 -25.63
N ILE A 380 5.54 1.96 -26.95
CA ILE A 380 6.10 2.93 -27.91
C ILE A 380 5.55 4.34 -27.66
N ALA A 381 4.25 4.48 -27.41
CA ALA A 381 3.63 5.76 -27.09
C ALA A 381 4.22 6.37 -25.81
N LYS A 382 4.45 5.55 -24.77
CA LYS A 382 5.10 5.98 -23.52
C LYS A 382 6.55 6.39 -23.74
N LEU A 383 7.34 5.65 -24.52
CA LEU A 383 8.70 6.05 -24.87
C LEU A 383 8.74 7.40 -25.60
N ALA A 384 7.85 7.60 -26.58
CA ALA A 384 7.76 8.86 -27.33
C ALA A 384 7.36 10.06 -26.44
N SER A 385 6.57 9.83 -25.38
CA SER A 385 6.20 10.87 -24.42
C SER A 385 7.34 11.29 -23.49
N ASN A 386 8.35 10.42 -23.27
CA ASN A 386 9.46 10.68 -22.37
C ASN A 386 10.59 11.51 -23.03
N GLN A 387 10.68 11.51 -24.36
CA GLN A 387 11.65 12.29 -25.15
C GLN A 387 11.30 13.79 -25.27
N ARG A 388 10.15 14.21 -24.73
CA ARG A 388 9.66 15.61 -24.76
C ARG A 388 9.86 16.37 -23.44
N LYS A 389 10.56 15.77 -22.48
CA LYS A 389 11.07 16.42 -21.27
C LYS A 389 12.59 16.40 -21.34
#